data_AF-A0A918BKH9-F1
#
_entry.id   AF-A0A918BKH9-F1
#
_cell.length_a   1.000
_cell.length_b   1.000
_cell.length_c   1.000
_cell.angle_alpha   90.00
_cell.angle_beta   90.00
_cell.angle_gamma   90.00
#
_symmetry.space_group_name_H-M   'P 1'
#
loop_
_entity.id
_entity.type
_entity.pdbx_description
1 polymer ?
#
loop_
_entity_poly.entity_id
_entity_poly.type
_entity_poly.pdbx_seq_one_letter_code
_entity_poly.pdbx_strand_id
1 'polypeptide(L)' 'MFGLSELAVILVVVILVLAAKRLPDLTRSAGKSARILKAEARAVKDDGAERAAPVVVQGEVVRHTPGPDRPDTHG' A
#
# COMPACT_ATOMS: atom_id res chain seq x y z
N MET A 1 7.53 -11.25 -43.97
CA MET A 1 7.40 -11.80 -42.60
C MET A 1 7.39 -10.65 -41.57
N PHE A 2 6.62 -9.59 -41.83
CA PHE A 2 6.68 -8.31 -41.09
C PHE A 2 5.26 -7.76 -40.89
N GLY A 3 4.51 -8.38 -39.98
CA GLY A 3 3.11 -8.03 -39.74
C GLY A 3 2.76 -8.21 -38.27
N LEU A 4 2.78 -9.46 -37.80
CA LEU A 4 2.61 -9.73 -36.37
C LEU A 4 3.85 -9.34 -35.55
N SER A 5 5.04 -9.55 -36.08
CA SER A 5 6.30 -9.30 -35.35
C SER A 5 6.50 -7.80 -35.05
N GLU A 6 6.34 -6.90 -36.02
CA GLU A 6 6.33 -5.45 -35.73
C GLU A 6 5.24 -5.07 -34.74
N LEU A 7 4.02 -5.58 -34.90
CA LEU A 7 2.91 -5.21 -34.03
C LEU A 7 3.15 -5.69 -32.58
N ALA A 8 3.73 -6.89 -32.42
CA ALA A 8 4.12 -7.43 -31.12
C ALA A 8 5.22 -6.56 -30.48
N VAL A 9 6.22 -6.13 -31.24
CA VAL A 9 7.28 -5.25 -30.73
C VAL A 9 6.71 -3.89 -30.32
N ILE A 10 5.84 -3.29 -31.13
CA ILE A 10 5.19 -2.01 -30.79
C ILE A 10 4.32 -2.17 -29.53
N LEU A 11 3.54 -3.26 -29.44
CA LEU A 11 2.72 -3.55 -28.27
C LEU A 11 3.57 -3.68 -27.00
N VAL A 12 4.70 -4.39 -27.07
CA VAL A 12 5.64 -4.53 -25.95
C VAL A 12 6.18 -3.17 -25.54
N VAL A 13 6.57 -2.31 -26.49
CA VAL A 13 7.06 -0.96 -26.18
C VAL A 13 5.98 -0.10 -25.52
N VAL A 14 4.74 -0.15 -26.02
CA VAL A 14 3.59 0.56 -25.42
C VAL A 14 3.35 0.09 -23.98
N ILE A 15 3.35 -1.23 -23.75
CA ILE A 15 3.21 -1.80 -22.41
C ILE A 15 4.36 -1.35 -21.52
N LEU A 16 5.61 -1.35 -21.98
CA LEU A 16 6.78 -0.92 -21.18
C LEU A 16 6.67 0.55 -20.75
N VAL A 17 6.27 1.45 -21.65
CA VAL A 17 6.10 2.88 -21.33
C VAL A 17 4.96 3.10 -20.33
N LEU A 18 3.83 2.44 -20.54
CA LEU A 18 2.69 2.50 -19.61
C LEU A 18 3.03 1.86 -18.27
N ALA A 19 3.74 0.74 -18.29
CA ALA A 19 4.16 0.01 -17.12
C ALA A 19 5.10 0.88 -16.27
N ALA A 20 6.14 1.49 -16.83
CA ALA A 20 7.06 2.32 -16.06
C ALA A 20 6.35 3.45 -15.30
N LYS A 21 5.29 4.03 -15.88
CA LYS A 21 4.55 5.14 -15.28
C LYS A 21 3.41 4.69 -14.34
N ARG A 22 2.85 3.50 -14.54
CA ARG A 22 1.67 3.00 -13.80
C ARG A 22 1.97 1.88 -12.81
N LEU A 23 3.09 1.16 -12.94
CA LEU A 23 3.56 0.19 -11.95
C LEU A 23 3.71 0.78 -10.53
N PRO A 24 4.32 1.96 -10.31
CA PRO A 24 4.46 2.48 -8.94
C PRO A 24 3.10 2.76 -8.29
N ASP A 25 2.16 3.33 -9.03
CA ASP A 25 0.80 3.60 -8.54
C ASP A 25 0.01 2.32 -8.28
N LEU A 26 0.10 1.35 -9.21
CA LEU A 26 -0.58 0.05 -9.10
C LEU A 26 0.02 -0.79 -7.97
N THR A 27 1.33 -0.86 -7.83
CA THR A 27 1.98 -1.60 -6.72
C THR A 27 1.67 -0.97 -5.37
N ARG A 28 1.61 0.36 -5.27
CA ARG A 28 1.29 1.06 -4.01
C ARG A 28 -0.17 0.83 -3.57
N SER A 29 -1.11 0.88 -4.51
CA SER A 29 -2.54 0.65 -4.24
C SER A 29 -2.88 -0.83 -4.08
N ALA A 30 -2.40 -1.69 -5.00
CA ALA A 30 -2.58 -3.14 -4.93
C ALA A 30 -1.87 -3.74 -3.69
N GLY A 31 -0.70 -3.23 -3.30
CA GLY A 31 0.00 -3.66 -2.09
C GLY A 31 -0.78 -3.39 -0.81
N LYS A 32 -1.50 -2.26 -0.75
CA LYS A 32 -2.38 -1.93 0.38
C LYS A 32 -3.56 -2.90 0.47
N SER A 33 -4.27 -3.13 -0.64
CA SER A 33 -5.39 -4.09 -0.68
C SER A 33 -4.93 -5.53 -0.46
N ALA A 34 -3.80 -5.94 -1.05
CA ALA A 34 -3.22 -7.27 -0.89
C ALA A 34 -2.79 -7.55 0.55
N ARG A 35 -2.35 -6.54 1.31
CA ARG A 35 -2.05 -6.69 2.74
C ARG A 35 -3.30 -7.00 3.56
N ILE A 36 -4.41 -6.33 3.26
CA ILE A 36 -5.71 -6.58 3.90
C ILE A 36 -6.18 -7.98 3.55
N LEU A 37 -6.25 -8.31 2.26
CA LEU A 37 -6.62 -9.64 1.77
C LEU A 37 -5.73 -10.75 2.33
N LYS A 38 -4.42 -10.51 2.49
CA LYS A 38 -3.49 -11.47 3.09
C LYS A 38 -3.72 -11.63 4.60
N ALA A 39 -4.10 -10.56 5.31
CA ALA A 39 -4.43 -10.63 6.73
C ALA A 39 -5.75 -11.37 6.95
N GLU A 40 -6.77 -11.08 6.14
CA GLU A 40 -8.06 -11.79 6.16
C GLU A 40 -7.90 -13.25 5.74
N ALA A 41 -7.14 -13.55 4.67
CA ALA A 41 -6.85 -14.91 4.25
C ALA A 41 -6.00 -15.70 5.27
N ARG A 42 -5.18 -15.00 6.07
CA ARG A 42 -4.48 -15.62 7.21
C ARG A 42 -5.42 -15.91 8.35
N ALA A 43 -6.31 -14.99 8.72
CA ALA A 43 -7.34 -15.24 9.73
C ALA A 43 -8.19 -16.46 9.37
N VAL A 44 -8.60 -16.62 8.10
CA VAL A 44 -9.35 -17.81 7.65
C VAL A 44 -8.52 -19.11 7.72
N LYS A 45 -7.20 -19.04 7.50
CA LYS A 45 -6.31 -20.21 7.63
C LYS A 45 -5.98 -20.54 9.08
N ASP A 46 -5.76 -19.53 9.91
CA ASP A 46 -5.41 -19.65 11.31
C ASP A 46 -6.64 -19.95 12.19
N ASP A 47 -7.86 -19.54 11.79
CA ASP A 47 -9.14 -19.95 12.41
C ASP A 47 -9.39 -21.47 12.25
N GLY A 48 -8.72 -22.12 11.29
CA GLY A 48 -8.68 -23.58 11.17
C GLY A 48 -7.71 -24.26 12.15
N ALA A 49 -6.79 -23.50 12.78
CA ALA A 49 -5.75 -24.00 13.66
C ALA A 49 -5.89 -23.53 15.12
N GLU A 50 -6.41 -22.33 15.40
CA GLU A 50 -6.41 -21.79 16.75
C GLU A 50 -7.53 -20.77 17.01
N ARG A 51 -8.44 -21.13 17.91
CA ARG A 51 -9.40 -20.26 18.60
C ARG A 51 -8.68 -19.29 19.56
N ALA A 52 -7.60 -18.62 19.15
CA ALA A 52 -6.75 -17.82 20.04
C ALA A 52 -6.79 -16.30 19.70
N ALA A 53 -7.39 -15.59 20.65
CA ALA A 53 -7.39 -14.15 20.94
C ALA A 53 -6.76 -13.16 19.93
N PRO A 54 -7.49 -12.12 19.51
CA PRO A 54 -6.97 -11.09 18.62
C PRO A 54 -5.89 -10.25 19.32
N VAL A 55 -4.67 -10.26 18.79
CA VAL A 55 -3.62 -9.33 19.22
C VAL A 55 -3.92 -7.96 18.62
N VAL A 56 -4.55 -7.11 19.43
CA VAL A 56 -4.83 -5.70 19.10
C VAL A 56 -3.54 -4.89 19.25
N VAL A 57 -2.92 -4.50 18.13
CA VAL A 57 -1.82 -3.54 18.13
C VAL A 57 -2.43 -2.14 18.32
N GLN A 58 -2.28 -1.60 19.53
CA GLN A 58 -2.77 -0.28 19.91
C GLN A 58 -1.99 0.80 19.14
N GLY A 59 -2.66 1.47 18.19
CA GLY A 59 -2.09 2.60 17.48
C GLY A 59 -1.94 3.78 18.43
N GLU A 60 -0.72 4.14 18.79
CA GLU A 60 -0.44 5.39 19.49
C GLU A 60 -0.70 6.56 18.53
N VAL A 61 -1.74 7.36 18.84
CA VAL A 61 -2.03 8.58 18.11
C VAL A 61 -1.02 9.64 18.55
N VAL A 62 -0.03 9.91 17.69
CA VAL A 62 0.90 11.03 17.89
C VAL A 62 0.09 12.33 17.92
N ARG A 63 -0.12 12.86 19.12
CA ARG A 63 -0.68 14.21 19.29
C ARG A 63 0.41 15.19 18.85
N HIS A 64 0.14 15.93 17.77
CA HIS A 64 0.84 17.19 17.54
C HIS A 64 0.55 18.11 18.73
N THR A 65 1.53 18.29 19.61
CA THR A 65 1.48 19.33 20.65
C THR A 65 1.52 20.69 19.97
N PRO A 66 0.48 21.54 20.09
CA PRO A 66 0.63 22.96 19.82
C PRO A 66 1.70 23.47 20.79
N GLY A 67 2.77 24.07 20.25
CA GLY A 67 3.88 24.57 21.05
C GLY A 67 3.40 25.51 22.15
N PRO A 68 4.11 25.59 23.29
CA PRO A 68 3.78 26.53 24.34
C PRO A 68 4.05 27.94 23.80
N ASP A 69 2.99 28.64 23.40
CA ASP A 69 3.06 30.08 23.20
C ASP A 69 3.42 30.70 24.54
N ARG A 70 4.66 31.18 24.55
CA ARG A 70 5.40 31.80 25.64
C ARG A 70 4.53 32.86 26.31
N PRO A 71 4.39 32.89 27.65
CA PRO A 71 3.80 34.03 28.32
C PRO A 71 4.81 35.16 28.31
N ASP A 72 4.69 36.06 27.35
CA ASP A 72 5.33 37.37 27.34
C ASP A 72 4.74 38.24 28.46
N THR A 73 5.28 38.00 29.66
CA THR A 73 5.29 38.98 30.74
C THR A 73 6.34 40.03 30.42
N HIS A 74 5.92 41.27 30.16
CA HIS A 74 6.51 42.54 30.63
C HIS A 74 6.21 43.72 29.69
N GLY A 75 5.59 44.77 30.24
CA GLY A 75 5.37 46.07 29.61
C GLY A 75 4.34 46.88 30.37
#